data_AF-A0A2M9NS92-F1
#
_entry.id   AF-A0A2M9NS92-F1
#
_cell.length_a   1.000
_cell.length_b   1.000
_cell.length_c   1.000
_cell.angle_alpha   90.00
_cell.angle_beta   90.00
_cell.angle_gamma   90.00
#
_symmetry.space_group_name_H-M   'P 1'
#
loop_
_entity.id
_entity.type
_entity.pdbx_description
1 polymer ?
#
loop_
_entity_poly.entity_id
_entity_poly.type
_entity_poly.pdbx_seq_one_letter_code
_entity_poly.pdbx_strand_id
1 'polypeptide(L)'
;MLKRIIQACFLIVGGTLGMILIPELLVVLHADDIALLNNPYVSVLLGAIIFYLITFWAVDHVIYFMKWLEEQLVKIPITDIIFGSVGLLVGLLAAFLVGYAFSAIGVPILNTVVPI
;
A
#
# COMPACT_ATOMS: atom_id res chain seq x y z
N MET A 1 -5.66 21.42 7.20
CA MET A 1 -4.39 21.09 6.53
C MET A 1 -4.35 19.60 6.13
N LEU A 2 -4.51 18.67 7.08
CA LEU A 2 -4.41 17.23 6.83
C LEU A 2 -5.35 16.67 5.74
N LYS A 3 -6.62 17.11 5.70
CA LYS A 3 -7.59 16.75 4.64
C LYS A 3 -7.05 16.95 3.23
N ARG A 4 -6.39 18.09 2.98
CA ARG A 4 -5.84 18.43 1.66
C ARG A 4 -4.66 17.55 1.26
N ILE A 5 -3.81 17.19 2.21
CA ILE A 5 -2.66 16.31 1.97
C ILE A 5 -3.15 14.92 1.59
N ILE A 6 -4.11 14.37 2.35
CA ILE A 6 -4.69 13.05 2.05
C ILE A 6 -5.40 13.06 0.69
N GLN A 7 -6.13 14.12 0.37
CA GLN A 7 -6.75 14.29 -0.95
C GLN A 7 -5.73 14.31 -2.09
N ALA A 8 -4.61 15.01 -1.91
CA ALA A 8 -3.54 15.02 -2.91
C ALA A 8 -2.91 13.63 -3.08
N CYS A 9 -2.65 12.91 -1.98
CA CYS A 9 -2.13 11.54 -2.04
C CYS A 9 -3.09 10.59 -2.78
N PHE A 10 -4.37 10.61 -2.46
CA PHE A 10 -5.37 9.80 -3.14
C PHE A 10 -5.51 10.17 -4.63
N LEU A 11 -5.37 11.44 -4.99
CA LEU A 11 -5.42 11.88 -6.38
C LEU A 11 -4.21 11.36 -7.17
N ILE A 12 -3.01 11.42 -6.59
CA ILE A 12 -1.79 10.88 -7.22
C ILE A 12 -1.91 9.35 -7.36
N VAL A 13 -2.25 8.66 -6.28
CA VAL A 13 -2.41 7.19 -6.27
C VAL A 13 -3.54 6.75 -7.19
N GLY A 14 -4.64 7.49 -7.24
CA GLY A 14 -5.77 7.25 -8.12
C GLY A 14 -5.45 7.46 -9.59
N GLY A 15 -4.66 8.47 -9.91
CA GLY A 15 -4.17 8.69 -11.28
C GLY A 15 -3.20 7.61 -11.74
N THR A 16 -2.27 7.18 -10.87
CA THR A 16 -1.31 6.12 -11.21
C THR A 16 -1.99 4.75 -11.31
N LEU A 17 -2.89 4.41 -10.38
CA LEU A 17 -3.70 3.21 -10.47
C LEU A 17 -4.65 3.27 -11.68
N GLY A 18 -5.20 4.45 -11.99
CA GLY A 18 -5.99 4.70 -13.19
C GLY A 18 -5.27 4.32 -14.47
N MET A 19 -3.98 4.65 -14.58
CA MET A 19 -3.15 4.30 -15.73
C MET A 19 -3.03 2.80 -15.94
N ILE A 20 -2.97 2.01 -14.86
CA ILE A 20 -2.68 0.57 -14.92
C ILE A 20 -3.99 -0.22 -14.98
N LEU A 21 -4.93 0.11 -14.10
CA LEU A 21 -6.12 -0.70 -13.84
C LEU A 21 -7.23 -0.49 -14.88
N ILE A 22 -7.42 0.75 -15.38
CA ILE A 22 -8.47 1.05 -16.37
C ILE A 22 -8.23 0.38 -17.73
N PRO A 23 -7.02 0.41 -18.33
CA PRO A 23 -6.80 -0.28 -19.59
C PRO A 23 -6.87 -1.80 -19.44
N GLU A 24 -6.39 -2.38 -18.33
CA GLU A 24 -6.55 -3.82 -18.07
C GLU A 24 -8.03 -4.22 -17.93
N LEU A 25 -8.88 -3.40 -17.29
CA LEU A 25 -10.32 -3.65 -17.21
C LEU A 25 -11.00 -3.60 -18.60
N LEU A 26 -10.56 -2.69 -19.47
CA LEU A 26 -11.10 -2.51 -20.83
C LEU A 26 -10.85 -3.74 -21.73
N VAL A 27 -9.64 -4.31 -21.64
CA VAL A 27 -9.24 -5.53 -22.35
C VAL A 27 -10.08 -6.72 -21.88
N VAL A 28 -10.29 -6.86 -20.56
CA VAL A 28 -11.14 -7.94 -20.02
C VAL A 28 -12.61 -7.79 -20.43
N LEU A 29 -13.10 -6.55 -20.57
CA LEU A 29 -14.46 -6.25 -21.02
C LEU A 29 -14.66 -6.32 -22.54
N HIS A 30 -13.62 -6.64 -23.34
CA HIS A 30 -13.66 -6.66 -24.82
C HIS A 30 -14.14 -5.33 -25.44
N ALA A 31 -13.83 -4.20 -24.81
CA ALA A 31 -14.23 -2.86 -25.26
C ALA A 31 -13.03 -2.04 -25.78
N ASP A 32 -12.04 -2.71 -26.37
CA ASP A 32 -10.76 -2.10 -26.81
C ASP A 32 -10.88 -1.17 -28.03
N ASP A 33 -12.00 -1.24 -28.76
CA ASP A 33 -12.21 -0.51 -30.02
C ASP A 33 -12.50 0.99 -29.84
N ILE A 34 -12.72 1.47 -28.62
CA ILE A 34 -12.89 2.90 -28.34
C ILE A 34 -11.52 3.58 -28.22
N ALA A 35 -11.02 4.07 -29.35
CA ALA A 35 -9.75 4.83 -29.45
C ALA A 35 -9.67 6.04 -28.49
N LEU A 36 -10.81 6.57 -28.03
CA LEU A 36 -10.88 7.63 -27.02
C LEU A 36 -10.58 7.14 -25.59
N LEU A 37 -10.87 5.88 -25.28
CA LEU A 37 -10.69 5.28 -23.95
C LEU A 37 -9.36 4.54 -23.82
N ASN A 38 -8.84 4.00 -24.94
CA ASN A 38 -7.51 3.39 -25.03
C ASN A 38 -6.35 4.41 -25.04
N ASN A 39 -6.63 5.68 -24.74
CA ASN A 39 -5.59 6.70 -24.58
C ASN A 39 -5.11 6.73 -23.11
N PRO A 40 -3.81 6.55 -22.83
CA PRO A 40 -3.25 6.56 -21.47
C PRO A 40 -3.62 7.82 -20.69
N TYR A 41 -3.74 8.98 -21.35
CA TYR A 41 -4.12 10.24 -20.70
C TYR A 41 -5.57 10.22 -20.19
N VAL A 42 -6.49 9.58 -20.91
CA VAL A 42 -7.90 9.49 -20.53
C VAL A 42 -8.09 8.49 -19.40
N SER A 43 -7.36 7.37 -19.44
CA SER A 43 -7.33 6.39 -18.34
C SER A 43 -6.80 6.99 -17.03
N VAL A 44 -5.72 7.77 -17.09
CA VAL A 44 -5.22 8.51 -15.91
C VAL A 44 -6.26 9.50 -15.39
N LEU A 45 -6.91 10.26 -16.28
CA LEU A 45 -7.89 11.26 -15.88
C LEU A 45 -9.12 10.62 -15.22
N LEU A 46 -9.64 9.53 -15.81
CA LEU A 46 -10.76 8.78 -15.25
C LEU A 46 -10.41 8.17 -13.90
N GLY A 47 -9.25 7.51 -13.79
CA GLY A 47 -8.84 6.92 -12.52
C GLY A 47 -8.63 7.97 -11.43
N ALA A 48 -8.00 9.10 -11.77
CA ALA A 48 -7.85 10.22 -10.84
C ALA A 48 -9.21 10.79 -10.39
N ILE A 49 -10.17 10.97 -11.30
CA ILE A 49 -11.52 11.46 -10.97
C ILE A 49 -12.27 10.48 -10.07
N ILE A 50 -12.26 9.19 -10.40
CA ILE A 50 -12.94 8.14 -9.64
C ILE A 50 -12.37 8.05 -8.23
N PHE A 51 -11.04 7.99 -8.10
CA PHE A 51 -10.39 7.96 -6.79
C PHE A 51 -10.61 9.26 -6.01
N TYR A 52 -10.63 10.40 -6.67
CA TYR A 52 -10.92 11.69 -6.03
C TYR A 52 -12.33 11.73 -5.44
N LEU A 53 -13.33 11.18 -6.14
CA LEU A 53 -14.70 11.02 -5.64
C LEU A 53 -14.75 10.09 -4.42
N ILE A 54 -14.08 8.92 -4.49
CA ILE A 54 -13.97 7.98 -3.36
C ILE A 54 -13.31 8.65 -2.15
N THR A 55 -12.35 9.53 -2.39
CA THR A 55 -11.64 10.24 -1.33
C THR A 55 -12.56 11.08 -0.47
N PHE A 56 -13.63 11.66 -1.03
CA PHE A 56 -14.56 12.46 -0.23
C PHE A 56 -15.18 11.67 0.93
N TRP A 57 -15.41 10.37 0.72
CA TRP A 57 -15.89 9.47 1.77
C TRP A 57 -14.74 8.89 2.61
N ALA A 58 -13.65 8.48 1.97
CA ALA A 58 -12.54 7.83 2.66
C ALA A 58 -11.72 8.80 3.55
N VAL A 59 -11.65 10.09 3.22
CA VAL A 59 -10.75 11.04 3.90
C VAL A 59 -11.05 11.16 5.39
N ASP A 60 -12.33 11.13 5.77
CA ASP A 60 -12.74 11.27 7.16
C ASP A 60 -12.31 10.05 7.98
N HIS A 61 -12.39 8.85 7.38
CA HIS A 61 -11.94 7.61 8.01
C HIS A 61 -10.42 7.59 8.20
N VAL A 62 -9.68 8.02 7.18
CA VAL A 62 -8.21 8.12 7.25
C VAL A 62 -7.77 9.11 8.33
N ILE A 63 -8.47 10.23 8.47
CA ILE A 63 -8.16 11.22 9.51
C ILE A 63 -8.44 10.68 10.90
N TYR A 64 -9.56 9.98 11.08
CA TYR A 64 -9.86 9.34 12.35
C TYR A 64 -8.78 8.32 12.72
N PHE A 65 -8.36 7.49 11.76
CA PHE A 65 -7.26 6.54 11.96
C PHE A 65 -5.95 7.24 12.32
N MET A 66 -5.62 8.35 11.65
CA MET A 66 -4.39 9.10 11.93
C MET A 66 -4.42 9.74 13.32
N LYS A 67 -5.56 10.30 13.75
CA LYS A 67 -5.74 10.80 15.12
C LYS A 67 -5.65 9.69 16.16
N TRP A 68 -6.23 8.54 15.86
CA TRP A 68 -6.13 7.38 16.72
C TRP A 68 -4.66 6.94 16.87
N LEU A 69 -3.90 6.87 15.77
CA LEU A 69 -2.47 6.60 15.81
C LEU A 69 -1.71 7.64 16.64
N GLU A 70 -1.97 8.93 16.43
CA GLU A 70 -1.34 10.01 17.21
C GLU A 70 -1.58 9.83 18.71
N GLU A 71 -2.83 9.55 19.10
CA GLU A 71 -3.17 9.28 20.50
C GLU A 71 -2.47 8.04 21.06
N GLN A 72 -2.29 6.98 20.27
CA GLN A 72 -1.52 5.82 20.70
C GLN A 72 -0.03 6.18 20.83
N LEU A 73 0.57 6.79 19.82
CA LEU A 73 1.99 7.15 19.82
C LEU A 73 2.37 8.07 20.98
N VAL A 74 1.56 9.09 21.28
CA VAL A 74 1.82 10.03 22.38
C VAL A 74 1.74 9.35 23.74
N LYS A 75 0.96 8.28 23.88
CA LYS A 75 0.82 7.52 25.14
C LYS A 75 1.95 6.52 25.36
N ILE A 76 2.71 6.16 24.32
CA ILE A 76 3.78 5.17 24.44
C ILE A 76 5.00 5.83 25.11
N PRO A 77 5.46 5.30 26.25
CA PRO A 77 6.67 5.81 26.89
C PRO A 77 7.91 5.48 26.04
N ILE A 78 8.92 6.35 26.10
CA ILE A 78 10.16 6.22 25.30
C ILE A 78 10.85 4.87 25.52
N THR A 79 10.79 4.35 26.74
CA THR A 79 11.36 3.05 27.12
C THR A 79 10.79 1.91 26.28
N ASP A 80 9.47 1.88 26.07
CA ASP A 80 8.81 0.83 25.29
C ASP A 80 9.21 0.91 23.81
N ILE A 81 9.41 2.11 23.27
CA ILE A 81 9.90 2.29 21.88
C ILE A 81 11.31 1.72 21.73
N ILE A 82 12.19 1.96 22.70
CA ILE A 82 13.57 1.46 22.67
C ILE A 82 13.60 -0.06 22.79
N PHE A 83 12.90 -0.63 23.79
CA PHE A 83 12.81 -2.09 23.95
C PHE A 83 12.11 -2.75 22.76
N GLY A 84 11.07 -2.13 22.22
CA GLY A 84 10.39 -2.59 21.01
C GLY A 84 11.32 -2.59 19.78
N SER A 85 12.11 -1.54 19.60
CA SER A 85 13.06 -1.42 18.48
C SER A 85 14.20 -2.44 18.60
N VAL A 86 14.77 -2.60 19.80
CA VAL A 86 15.81 -3.61 20.06
C VAL A 86 15.24 -5.02 19.88
N GLY A 87 14.03 -5.27 20.39
CA GLY A 87 13.32 -6.53 20.20
C GLY A 87 13.06 -6.82 18.73
N LEU A 88 12.69 -5.82 17.92
CA LEU A 88 12.50 -5.95 16.48
C LEU A 88 13.83 -6.26 15.77
N LEU A 89 14.92 -5.59 16.14
CA LEU A 89 16.24 -5.83 15.57
C LEU A 89 16.71 -7.26 15.88
N VAL A 90 16.59 -7.70 17.13
CA VAL A 90 16.93 -9.06 17.55
C VAL A 90 16.02 -10.09 16.88
N GLY A 91 14.71 -9.81 16.80
CA GLY A 91 13.73 -10.66 16.14
C GLY A 91 13.98 -10.81 14.63
N LEU A 92 14.33 -9.72 13.95
CA LEU A 92 14.70 -9.74 12.53
C LEU A 92 15.99 -10.54 12.32
N LEU A 93 16.99 -10.35 13.19
CA LEU A 93 18.24 -11.10 13.13
C LEU A 93 18.01 -12.60 13.36
N ALA A 94 17.18 -12.95 14.34
CA ALA A 94 16.78 -14.33 14.61
C ALA A 94 15.98 -14.93 13.44
N ALA A 95 15.01 -14.21 12.88
CA ALA A 95 14.25 -14.64 11.72
C ALA A 95 15.15 -14.87 10.50
N PHE A 96 16.14 -14.01 10.29
CA PHE A 96 17.14 -14.17 9.22
C PHE A 96 18.01 -15.42 9.43
N LEU A 97 18.51 -15.64 10.65
CA LEU A 97 19.30 -16.84 10.99
C LEU A 97 18.51 -18.13 10.80
N VAL A 98 17.26 -18.15 11.26
CA VAL A 98 16.35 -19.28 11.12
C VAL A 98 16.01 -19.52 9.64
N GLY A 99 15.69 -18.45 8.90
CA GLY A 99 15.46 -18.51 7.45
C GLY A 99 16.68 -19.09 6.71
N TYR A 100 17.88 -18.63 7.03
CA TYR A 100 19.12 -19.15 6.47
C TYR A 100 19.35 -20.62 6.80
N ALA A 101 19.11 -21.04 8.04
CA ALA A 101 19.23 -22.44 8.45
C ALA A 101 18.25 -23.35 7.69
N PHE A 102 17.00 -22.91 7.50
CA PHE A 102 16.02 -23.64 6.70
C PHE A 102 16.41 -23.73 5.22
N SER A 103 16.94 -22.65 4.63
CA SER A 103 17.45 -22.66 3.25
C SER A 103 18.66 -23.60 3.09
N ALA A 104 19.55 -23.67 4.08
CA ALA A 104 20.75 -24.52 4.04
C ALA A 104 20.44 -26.02 4.19
N ILE A 105 19.39 -26.40 4.94
CA ILE A 105 18.98 -27.80 5.13
C ILE A 105 18.19 -28.33 3.91
N GLY A 106 17.77 -27.44 3.00
CA GLY A 106 17.13 -27.83 1.75
C GLY A 106 15.76 -28.48 1.97
N VAL A 107 14.97 -28.01 2.95
CA VAL A 107 13.62 -28.53 3.18
C VAL A 107 12.68 -27.97 2.09
N PRO A 108 12.21 -28.78 1.13
CA PRO A 108 11.56 -28.29 -0.09
C PRO A 108 10.22 -27.56 0.12
N ILE A 109 9.62 -27.69 1.31
CA ILE A 109 8.29 -27.14 1.61
C ILE A 109 8.34 -25.64 1.93
N LEU A 110 9.48 -25.12 2.45
CA LEU A 110 9.64 -23.69 2.77
C LEU A 110 10.24 -22.88 1.61
N ASN A 111 10.95 -23.55 0.70
CA ASN A 111 11.56 -22.91 -0.48
C ASN A 111 10.51 -22.39 -1.50
N THR A 112 9.26 -22.86 -1.41
CA THR A 112 8.16 -22.38 -2.27
C THR A 112 7.50 -21.10 -1.76
N VAL A 113 7.64 -20.77 -0.47
CA VAL A 113 6.94 -19.63 0.17
C VAL A 113 7.86 -18.43 0.38
N VAL A 114 9.17 -18.65 0.50
CA VAL A 114 10.17 -17.57 0.55
C VAL A 114 11.27 -17.85 -0.47
N PRO A 115 11.06 -17.48 -1.75
CA PRO A 115 12.16 -17.42 -2.69
C PRO A 115 13.02 -16.22 -2.30
N ILE A 116 14.25 -16.50 -1.85
CA ILE A 116 15.36 -15.57 -2.04
C ILE A 116 16.20 -16.06 -3.21
#